data_AF-A0A527GZJ3-F1
#
_entry.id   AF-A0A527GZJ3-F1
#
_cell.length_a   1.000
_cell.length_b   1.000
_cell.length_c   1.000
_cell.angle_alpha   90.00
_cell.angle_beta   90.00
_cell.angle_gamma   90.00
#
_symmetry.space_group_name_H-M   'P 1'
#
loop_
_entity.id
_entity.type
_entity.pdbx_description
1 polymer ?
#
loop_
_entity_poly.entity_id
_entity_poly.type
_entity_poly.pdbx_seq_one_letter_code
_entity_poly.pdbx_strand_id
1 'polypeptide(L)'
;SMLCSILNLLDCYSVSAPAPAAFSSAPSGGGTNVTFASVFRLDGSGVDVNGSVPQRVANGTHAMQVDLTATKSSGIFPAGNYQGTVTVRCE
;
A
#
# COMPACT_ATOMS: atom_id res chain seq x y z
N SER A 1 -4.52 15.75 -3.23
CA SER A 1 -4.69 16.93 -4.10
C SER A 1 -5.12 18.15 -3.29
N MET A 2 -4.44 19.28 -3.48
CA MET A 2 -4.77 20.55 -2.81
C MET A 2 -6.14 21.10 -3.29
N LEU A 3 -6.50 20.88 -4.57
CA LEU A 3 -7.83 21.20 -5.11
C LEU A 3 -8.96 20.48 -4.35
N CYS A 4 -8.80 19.19 -4.06
CA CYS A 4 -9.81 18.42 -3.30
C CYS A 4 -9.95 18.84 -1.85
N SER A 5 -8.90 19.42 -1.26
CA SER A 5 -8.91 19.89 0.13
C SER A 5 -9.49 21.30 0.25
N ILE A 6 -9.33 22.13 -0.78
CA ILE A 6 -9.78 23.53 -0.80
C ILE A 6 -11.21 23.67 -1.29
N LEU A 7 -11.59 22.99 -2.37
CA LEU A 7 -12.89 23.24 -3.02
C LEU A 7 -14.03 22.35 -2.49
N ASN A 8 -13.77 21.40 -1.58
CA ASN A 8 -14.76 20.39 -1.14
C ASN A 8 -15.61 19.86 -2.30
N LEU A 9 -14.95 19.61 -3.44
CA LEU A 9 -15.61 19.13 -4.66
C LEU A 9 -16.26 17.78 -4.35
N LEU A 10 -17.54 17.64 -4.72
CA LEU A 10 -18.30 16.38 -4.58
C LEU A 10 -17.64 15.20 -5.31
N ASP A 11 -16.71 15.48 -6.23
CA ASP A 11 -15.99 14.52 -7.08
C ASP A 11 -14.60 14.14 -6.54
N CYS A 12 -14.38 14.20 -5.23
CA CYS A 12 -13.10 13.80 -4.63
C CYS A 12 -13.23 12.53 -3.81
N TYR A 13 -12.38 11.55 -4.16
CA TYR A 13 -12.33 10.23 -3.55
C TYR A 13 -11.05 10.07 -2.74
N SER A 14 -11.09 9.18 -1.76
CA SER A 14 -10.00 8.79 -0.91
C SER A 14 -9.37 7.51 -1.45
N VAL A 15 -8.06 7.50 -1.65
CA VAL A 15 -7.30 6.30 -2.02
C VAL A 15 -6.30 5.95 -0.93
N SER A 16 -6.23 4.67 -0.57
CA SER A 16 -5.22 4.11 0.32
C SER A 16 -4.86 2.70 -0.10
N ALA A 17 -3.72 2.20 0.38
CA ALA A 17 -3.23 0.86 0.08
C ALA A 17 -2.53 0.27 1.31
N PRO A 18 -3.25 0.02 2.42
CA PRO A 18 -2.66 -0.46 3.66
C PRO A 18 -1.98 -1.82 3.46
N ALA A 19 -0.89 -2.05 4.17
CA ALA A 19 -0.15 -3.30 4.09
C ALA A 19 -0.99 -4.47 4.63
N PRO A 20 -0.86 -5.68 4.07
CA PRO A 20 -1.49 -6.87 4.63
C PRO A 20 -0.91 -7.19 6.01
N ALA A 21 -1.71 -7.84 6.86
CA ALA A 21 -1.26 -8.28 8.18
C ALA A 21 -0.33 -9.51 8.12
N ALA A 22 -0.42 -10.30 7.04
CA ALA A 22 0.36 -11.52 6.84
C ALA A 22 0.47 -11.87 5.35
N PHE A 23 1.40 -12.76 5.02
CA PHE A 23 1.36 -13.45 3.72
C PHE A 23 0.09 -14.31 3.63
N SER A 24 -0.53 -14.37 2.45
CA SER A 24 -1.61 -15.32 2.14
C SER A 24 -1.08 -16.74 1.95
N SER A 25 0.19 -16.88 1.59
CA SER A 25 0.90 -18.15 1.50
C SER A 25 2.39 -17.93 1.75
N ALA A 26 3.03 -18.79 2.53
CA ALA A 26 4.46 -18.76 2.79
C ALA A 26 4.97 -20.17 3.16
N PRO A 27 6.27 -20.44 3.01
CA PRO A 27 6.89 -21.65 3.56
C PRO A 27 6.75 -21.70 5.09
N SER A 28 6.92 -22.89 5.68
CA SER A 28 6.91 -23.05 7.14
C SER A 28 7.93 -22.12 7.81
N GLY A 29 7.50 -21.36 8.83
CA GLY A 29 8.32 -20.32 9.49
C GLY A 29 8.55 -19.04 8.68
N GLY A 30 8.09 -18.99 7.42
CA GLY A 30 8.24 -17.84 6.52
C GLY A 30 7.54 -16.59 7.02
N GLY A 31 6.32 -16.72 7.56
CA GLY A 31 5.53 -15.62 8.10
C GLY A 31 5.85 -15.20 9.54
N THR A 32 6.73 -15.93 10.24
CA THR A 32 7.05 -15.63 11.64
C THR A 32 7.94 -14.40 11.75
N ASN A 33 7.64 -13.51 12.70
CA ASN A 33 8.41 -12.29 12.99
C ASN A 33 8.54 -11.37 11.77
N VAL A 34 7.50 -11.29 10.95
CA VAL A 34 7.46 -10.45 9.75
C VAL A 34 6.54 -9.25 10.00
N THR A 35 7.04 -8.06 9.72
CA THR A 35 6.25 -6.84 9.65
C THR A 35 6.11 -6.39 8.20
N PHE A 36 4.94 -5.88 7.84
CA PHE A 36 4.65 -5.39 6.50
C PHE A 36 4.46 -3.88 6.51
N ALA A 37 5.03 -3.21 5.52
CA ALA A 37 4.80 -1.80 5.25
C ALA A 37 4.50 -1.63 3.77
N SER A 38 3.56 -0.74 3.45
CA SER A 38 3.26 -0.36 2.08
C SER A 38 3.42 1.13 1.92
N VAL A 39 3.92 1.52 0.75
CA VAL A 39 3.90 2.90 0.27
C VAL A 39 3.28 2.92 -1.12
N PHE A 40 2.71 4.06 -1.48
CA PHE A 40 2.23 4.28 -2.83
C PHE A 40 2.59 5.66 -3.35
N ARG A 41 2.65 5.75 -4.68
CA ARG A 41 2.92 6.97 -5.45
C ARG A 41 1.82 7.14 -6.47
N LEU A 42 1.24 8.35 -6.51
CA LEU A 42 0.21 8.73 -7.48
C LEU A 42 0.81 9.59 -8.59
N ASP A 43 0.31 9.41 -9.80
CA ASP A 43 0.52 10.27 -10.98
C ASP A 43 1.99 10.56 -11.29
N GLY A 44 2.87 9.57 -11.05
CA GLY A 44 4.30 9.71 -11.29
C GLY A 44 5.02 10.71 -10.38
N SER A 45 4.40 11.14 -9.27
CA SER A 45 4.93 12.15 -8.35
C SER A 45 6.30 11.80 -7.73
N GLY A 46 6.66 10.51 -7.67
CA GLY A 46 7.91 10.04 -7.07
C GLY A 46 7.97 10.17 -5.53
N VAL A 47 6.94 10.73 -4.90
CA VAL A 47 6.87 10.94 -3.44
C VAL A 47 6.10 9.80 -2.80
N ASP A 48 6.76 9.06 -1.90
CA ASP A 48 6.12 7.98 -1.16
C ASP A 48 5.07 8.51 -0.17
N VAL A 49 3.87 7.96 -0.29
CA VAL A 49 2.81 8.11 0.69
C VAL A 49 2.70 6.82 1.49
N ASN A 50 2.62 6.92 2.81
CA ASN A 50 2.33 5.78 3.67
C ASN A 50 0.97 5.15 3.26
N GLY A 51 0.97 3.85 2.95
CA GLY A 51 -0.21 3.14 2.44
C GLY A 51 -1.42 3.14 3.37
N SER A 52 -1.22 3.37 4.67
CA SER A 52 -2.30 3.48 5.65
C SER A 52 -2.87 4.90 5.78
N VAL A 53 -2.27 5.90 5.12
CA VAL A 53 -2.72 7.30 5.14
C VAL A 53 -3.52 7.58 3.88
N PRO A 54 -4.85 7.80 3.99
CA PRO A 54 -5.67 8.06 2.82
C PRO A 54 -5.30 9.37 2.12
N GLN A 55 -5.29 9.36 0.79
CA GLN A 55 -5.02 10.53 -0.05
C GLN A 55 -6.25 10.90 -0.87
N ARG A 56 -6.57 12.20 -0.90
CA ARG A 56 -7.69 12.71 -1.70
C ARG A 56 -7.25 12.94 -3.14
N VAL A 57 -7.92 12.28 -4.08
CA VAL A 57 -7.76 12.42 -5.53
C VAL A 57 -9.07 12.91 -6.15
N ALA A 58 -8.97 13.60 -7.28
CA ALA A 58 -10.16 13.98 -8.03
C ALA A 58 -10.70 12.77 -8.80
N ASN A 59 -11.96 12.81 -9.21
CA ASN A 59 -12.52 11.81 -10.11
C ASN A 59 -11.71 11.76 -11.41
N GLY A 60 -11.32 10.55 -11.82
CA GLY A 60 -10.53 10.34 -13.02
C GLY A 60 -9.62 9.11 -12.93
N THR A 61 -8.83 8.92 -13.99
CA THR A 61 -7.82 7.87 -14.05
C THR A 61 -6.51 8.36 -13.44
N HIS A 62 -6.06 7.67 -12.41
CA HIS A 62 -4.79 7.95 -11.72
C HIS A 62 -3.82 6.79 -11.85
N ALA A 63 -2.57 7.08 -12.22
CA ALA A 63 -1.53 6.07 -12.21
C ALA A 63 -1.07 5.86 -10.77
N MET A 64 -1.08 4.61 -10.30
CA MET A 64 -0.67 4.26 -8.94
C MET A 64 0.41 3.20 -8.99
N GLN A 65 1.56 3.49 -8.38
CA GLN A 65 2.56 2.48 -8.05
C GLN A 65 2.44 2.16 -6.57
N VAL A 66 2.44 0.87 -6.23
CA VAL A 66 2.39 0.37 -4.87
C VAL A 66 3.61 -0.51 -4.62
N ASP A 67 4.35 -0.21 -3.57
CA ASP A 67 5.43 -1.06 -3.10
C ASP A 67 5.04 -1.69 -1.77
N LEU A 68 5.21 -3.01 -1.65
CA LEU A 68 5.06 -3.75 -0.42
C LEU A 68 6.43 -4.22 0.06
N THR A 69 6.79 -3.84 1.28
CA THR A 69 8.00 -4.31 1.96
C THR A 69 7.61 -5.28 3.07
N ALA A 70 8.21 -6.47 3.06
CA ALA A 70 8.14 -7.43 4.16
C ALA A 70 9.51 -7.47 4.86
N THR A 71 9.53 -7.18 6.16
CA THR A 71 10.76 -7.17 6.97
C THR A 71 10.70 -8.26 8.01
N LYS A 72 11.68 -9.16 8.04
CA LYS A 72 11.81 -10.16 9.10
C LYS A 72 12.71 -9.60 10.20
N SER A 73 12.22 -9.50 11.43
CA SER A 73 12.98 -8.91 12.54
C SER A 73 14.09 -9.83 13.08
N SER A 74 14.06 -11.11 12.74
CA SER A 74 15.07 -12.09 13.13
C SER A 74 15.16 -13.24 12.13
N GLY A 75 16.37 -13.74 11.89
CA GLY A 75 16.62 -14.86 10.97
C GLY A 75 16.50 -14.45 9.49
N ILE A 76 16.35 -15.44 8.62
CA ILE A 76 16.22 -15.25 7.17
C ILE A 76 14.87 -15.77 6.69
N PHE A 77 14.37 -15.26 5.56
CA PHE A 77 13.24 -15.86 4.87
C PHE A 77 13.67 -17.24 4.32
N PRO A 78 12.99 -18.34 4.70
CA PRO A 78 13.22 -19.64 4.08
C PRO A 78 13.02 -19.59 2.56
N ALA A 79 13.76 -20.44 1.82
CA ALA A 79 13.55 -20.58 0.39
C ALA A 79 12.13 -21.10 0.08
N GLY A 80 11.49 -20.54 -0.95
CA GLY A 80 10.17 -20.94 -1.41
C GLY A 80 9.33 -19.76 -1.89
N ASN A 81 8.06 -20.03 -2.16
CA ASN A 81 7.13 -19.05 -2.70
C ASN A 81 6.40 -18.30 -1.58
N TYR A 82 6.34 -16.98 -1.71
CA TYR A 82 5.60 -16.09 -0.81
C TYR A 82 4.53 -15.38 -1.62
N GLN A 83 3.33 -15.28 -1.05
CA GLN A 83 2.23 -14.52 -1.63
C GLN A 83 1.74 -13.50 -0.62
N GLY A 84 1.67 -12.23 -1.02
CA GLY A 84 1.09 -11.14 -0.25
C GLY A 84 0.18 -10.33 -1.15
N THR A 85 -0.91 -9.81 -0.60
CA THR A 85 -1.91 -9.06 -1.36
C THR A 85 -2.09 -7.70 -0.72
N VAL A 86 -1.78 -6.63 -1.46
CA VAL A 86 -2.17 -5.27 -1.08
C VAL A 86 -3.49 -4.95 -1.73
N THR A 87 -4.47 -4.54 -0.94
CA THR A 87 -5.77 -4.09 -1.46
C THR A 87 -5.77 -2.58 -1.54
N VAL A 88 -5.95 -2.05 -2.75
CA VAL A 88 -6.23 -0.62 -2.95
C VAL A 88 -7.67 -0.36 -2.55
N ARG A 89 -7.88 0.61 -1.67
CA ARG A 89 -9.21 1.08 -1.25
C ARG A 89 -9.46 2.42 -1.91
N CYS A 90 -10.59 2.52 -2.62
CA CYS A 90 -11.08 3.74 -3.24
C CYS A 90 -12.46 4.03 -2.63
N GLU A 91 -12.57 5.13 -1.88
CA GLU A 91 -13.75 5.50 -1.08
C GLU A 91 -14.22 6.93 -1.34
#